data_AF-A0A2T5LE58-F1
#
_entry.id   AF-A0A2T5LE58-F1
#
_cell.length_a   1.000
_cell.length_b   1.000
_cell.length_c   1.000
_cell.angle_alpha   90.00
_cell.angle_beta   90.00
_cell.angle_gamma   90.00
#
_symmetry.space_group_name_H-M   'P 1'
#
loop_
_entity.id
_entity.type
_entity.pdbx_description
1 polymer ?
#
loop_
_entity_poly.entity_id
_entity_poly.type
_entity_poly.pdbx_seq_one_letter_code
_entity_poly.pdbx_strand_id
1 'polypeptide(L)'
;MAMVHWVQMGERQYAILEGTSRAFARVSPQDGDWVVRWRYGPRRGQGTTMRGVSLMQRMVMRWAEHNEARLRKLIPAPGRTYEPPSDLERYFYDAIWPGYVPASRCPPRAPLTRTPPSHT
;
A
#
# COMPACT_ATOMS: atom_id res chain seq x y z
N MET A 1 8.60 16.78 -5.52
CA MET A 1 7.87 16.24 -6.69
C MET A 1 7.28 14.92 -6.28
N ALA A 2 5.96 14.78 -6.33
CA ALA A 2 5.29 13.52 -6.00
C ALA A 2 5.62 12.47 -7.05
N MET A 3 6.42 11.47 -6.69
CA MET A 3 6.72 10.35 -7.57
C MET A 3 5.62 9.31 -7.40
N VAL A 4 4.98 8.91 -8.49
CA VAL A 4 3.90 7.91 -8.49
C VAL A 4 4.41 6.65 -9.15
N HIS A 5 4.41 5.54 -8.41
CA HIS A 5 4.68 4.22 -8.94
C HIS A 5 3.38 3.55 -9.38
N TRP A 6 3.41 2.94 -10.56
CA TRP A 6 2.32 2.14 -11.08
C TRP A 6 2.61 0.67 -10.87
N VAL A 7 1.76 0.00 -10.11
CA VAL A 7 1.82 -1.46 -9.92
C VAL A 7 0.71 -2.10 -10.72
N GLN A 8 1.06 -2.95 -11.67
CA GLN A 8 0.10 -3.72 -12.45
C GLN A 8 -0.20 -5.06 -11.74
N MET A 9 -1.47 -5.37 -11.54
CA MET A 9 -1.93 -6.67 -11.06
C MET A 9 -3.09 -7.15 -11.95
N GLY A 10 -2.78 -8.06 -12.86
CA GLY A 10 -3.70 -8.46 -13.94
C GLY A 10 -4.02 -7.26 -14.83
N GLU A 11 -5.31 -7.02 -15.05
CA GLU A 11 -5.82 -5.87 -15.84
C GLU A 11 -5.89 -4.56 -15.06
N ARG A 12 -5.61 -4.60 -13.75
CA ARG A 12 -5.74 -3.43 -12.87
C ARG A 12 -4.39 -2.77 -12.66
N GLN A 13 -4.38 -1.44 -12.69
CA GLN A 13 -3.20 -0.65 -12.34
C GLN A 13 -3.45 0.11 -11.05
N TYR A 14 -2.45 0.15 -10.17
CA TYR A 14 -2.53 0.78 -8.86
C TYR A 14 -1.50 1.91 -8.80
N ALA A 15 -1.96 3.11 -8.49
CA ALA A 15 -1.11 4.28 -8.31
C ALA A 15 -0.71 4.39 -6.84
N ILE A 16 0.59 4.32 -6.56
CA ILE A 16 1.19 4.39 -5.23
C ILE A 16 2.07 5.64 -5.17
N LEU A 17 1.90 6.46 -4.14
CA LEU A 17 2.80 7.58 -3.89
C LEU A 17 4.10 7.03 -3.30
N GLU A 18 5.24 7.43 -3.84
CA GLU A 18 6.54 7.05 -3.30
C GLU A 18 6.65 7.40 -1.80
N GLY A 19 7.26 6.49 -1.04
CA GLY A 19 7.39 6.61 0.41
C GLY A 19 6.09 6.30 1.18
N THR A 20 5.06 5.76 0.51
CA THR A 20 3.82 5.33 1.15
C THR A 20 3.56 3.83 0.98
N SER A 21 2.82 3.25 1.91
CA SER A 21 2.57 1.79 1.96
C SER A 21 1.41 1.30 1.11
N ARG A 22 0.57 2.20 0.56
CA ARG A 22 -0.69 1.81 -0.09
C ARG A 22 -0.98 2.66 -1.32
N ALA A 23 -1.66 2.03 -2.28
CA ALA A 23 -2.19 2.72 -3.44
C ALA A 23 -3.27 3.75 -3.05
N PHE A 24 -3.19 4.92 -3.65
CA PHE A 24 -4.18 5.99 -3.47
C PHE A 24 -5.26 6.01 -4.55
N ALA A 25 -4.97 5.43 -5.71
CA ALA A 25 -5.92 5.20 -6.78
C ALA A 25 -5.73 3.82 -7.39
N ARG A 26 -6.83 3.28 -7.91
CA ARG A 26 -6.87 2.06 -8.72
C ARG A 26 -7.51 2.39 -10.05
N VAL A 27 -6.99 1.82 -11.11
CA VAL A 27 -7.50 1.94 -12.47
C VAL A 27 -7.83 0.55 -12.97
N SER A 28 -8.99 0.41 -13.57
CA SER A 28 -9.43 -0.85 -14.19
C SER A 28 -10.10 -0.56 -15.52
N PRO A 29 -9.92 -1.43 -16.53
CA PRO A 29 -10.72 -1.36 -17.74
C PRO A 29 -12.19 -1.66 -17.40
N GLN A 30 -13.10 -1.01 -18.11
CA GLN A 30 -14.54 -1.24 -18.06
C GLN A 30 -15.14 -0.85 -19.41
N ASP A 31 -15.75 -1.81 -20.11
CA ASP A 31 -16.48 -1.58 -21.37
C ASP A 31 -15.69 -0.83 -22.47
N GLY A 32 -14.37 -1.09 -22.54
CA GLY A 32 -13.47 -0.42 -23.49
C GLY A 32 -12.91 0.93 -23.02
N ASP A 33 -13.38 1.44 -21.88
CA ASP A 33 -12.87 2.64 -21.21
C ASP A 33 -12.02 2.28 -19.98
N TRP A 34 -11.31 3.27 -19.44
CA TRP A 34 -10.56 3.14 -18.19
C TRP A 34 -11.25 3.87 -17.07
N VAL A 35 -11.45 3.19 -15.94
CA VAL A 35 -12.16 3.74 -14.78
C VAL A 35 -11.23 3.91 -13.60
N VAL A 36 -11.16 5.14 -13.08
CA VAL A 36 -10.39 5.46 -11.88
C VAL A 36 -11.26 5.34 -10.63
N ARG A 37 -10.79 4.56 -9.66
CA ARG A 37 -11.35 4.48 -8.32
C ARG A 37 -10.34 5.00 -7.31
N TRP A 38 -10.75 6.05 -6.60
CA TRP A 38 -9.93 6.68 -5.58
C TRP A 38 -10.13 6.01 -4.22
N ARG A 39 -9.04 5.83 -3.50
CA ARG A 39 -9.07 5.43 -2.09
C ARG A 39 -8.92 6.62 -1.16
N TYR A 40 -8.05 7.56 -1.52
CA TYR A 40 -7.76 8.79 -0.76
C TYR A 40 -7.96 10.06 -1.60
N GLY A 41 -8.61 9.93 -2.76
CA GLY A 41 -8.82 10.99 -3.74
C GLY A 41 -10.20 11.65 -3.71
N PRO A 42 -10.53 12.44 -4.74
CA PRO A 42 -11.75 13.22 -4.80
C PRO A 42 -12.96 12.31 -5.05
N ARG A 43 -13.97 12.38 -4.19
CA ARG A 43 -15.20 11.60 -4.36
C ARG A 43 -15.96 11.94 -5.64
N ARG A 44 -15.87 13.20 -6.10
CA ARG A 44 -16.49 13.65 -7.36
C ARG A 44 -15.84 13.08 -8.62
N GLY A 45 -14.58 12.60 -8.52
CA GLY A 45 -13.88 11.91 -9.62
C GLY A 45 -13.91 10.39 -9.48
N GLN A 46 -14.79 9.85 -8.65
CA GLN A 46 -14.93 8.42 -8.46
C GLN A 46 -15.63 7.82 -9.67
N GLY A 47 -15.04 6.78 -10.26
CA GLY A 47 -15.66 6.09 -11.39
C GLY A 47 -15.55 6.85 -12.71
N THR A 48 -14.71 7.89 -12.79
CA THR A 48 -14.50 8.62 -14.04
C THR A 48 -13.96 7.68 -15.11
N THR A 49 -14.74 7.52 -16.18
CA THR A 49 -14.35 6.83 -17.41
C THR A 49 -13.49 7.74 -18.26
N MET A 50 -12.42 7.18 -18.83
CA MET A 50 -11.54 7.90 -19.75
C MET A 50 -11.16 7.03 -20.93
N ARG A 51 -11.14 7.68 -22.11
CA ARG A 51 -10.57 7.12 -23.33
C ARG A 51 -9.06 7.31 -23.29
N GLY A 52 -8.35 6.21 -23.06
CA GLY A 52 -6.88 6.15 -23.13
C GLY A 52 -6.17 6.20 -21.79
N VAL A 53 -5.23 5.27 -21.62
CA VAL A 53 -4.42 5.09 -20.41
C VAL A 53 -3.56 6.32 -20.11
N SER A 54 -2.99 6.98 -21.12
CA SER A 54 -2.06 8.10 -20.95
C SER A 54 -2.71 9.35 -20.37
N LEU A 55 -3.94 9.68 -20.79
CA LEU A 55 -4.70 10.80 -20.22
C LEU A 55 -5.04 10.54 -18.75
N MET A 56 -5.48 9.32 -18.46
CA MET A 56 -5.81 8.88 -17.11
C MET A 56 -4.59 8.94 -16.18
N GLN A 57 -3.44 8.39 -16.60
CA GLN A 57 -2.22 8.41 -15.79
C GLN A 57 -1.76 9.84 -15.50
N ARG A 58 -1.82 10.74 -16.49
CA ARG A 58 -1.52 12.16 -16.30
C ARG A 58 -2.46 12.84 -15.30
N MET A 59 -3.76 12.56 -15.37
CA MET A 59 -4.71 13.09 -14.39
C MET A 59 -4.37 12.60 -12.98
N VAL A 60 -4.12 11.30 -12.82
CA VAL A 60 -3.80 10.71 -11.51
C VAL A 60 -2.51 11.30 -10.94
N MET A 61 -1.47 11.46 -11.77
CA MET A 61 -0.21 12.10 -11.40
C MET A 61 -0.39 13.56 -11.00
N ARG A 62 -1.07 14.38 -11.84
CA ARG A 62 -1.33 15.80 -11.55
C ARG A 62 -2.10 15.98 -10.25
N TRP A 63 -3.09 15.12 -10.01
CA TRP A 63 -3.83 15.15 -8.76
C TRP A 63 -2.94 14.80 -7.56
N ALA A 64 -2.10 13.76 -7.68
CA ALA A 64 -1.19 13.33 -6.63
C ALA A 64 -0.15 14.42 -6.28
N GLU A 65 0.39 15.07 -7.30
CA GLU A 65 1.34 16.19 -7.14
C GLU A 65 0.71 17.35 -6.35
N HIS A 66 -0.50 17.75 -6.70
CA HIS A 66 -1.21 18.81 -5.97
C HIS A 66 -1.59 18.41 -4.53
N ASN A 67 -1.73 17.11 -4.25
CA ASN A 67 -2.21 16.60 -2.96
C ASN A 67 -1.14 15.84 -2.17
N GLU A 68 0.14 15.97 -2.51
CA GLU A 68 1.23 15.16 -1.94
C GLU A 68 1.25 15.20 -0.41
N ALA A 69 1.24 16.40 0.16
CA ALA A 69 1.27 16.59 1.61
C ALA A 69 0.07 15.95 2.33
N ARG A 70 -1.11 15.98 1.68
CA ARG A 70 -2.32 15.34 2.21
C ARG A 70 -2.22 13.82 2.11
N LEU A 71 -1.73 13.29 1.00
CA LEU A 71 -1.54 11.85 0.81
C LEU A 71 -0.55 11.27 1.82
N ARG A 72 0.57 11.94 2.08
CA ARG A 72 1.54 11.51 3.10
C ARG A 72 0.99 11.48 4.52
N LYS A 73 0.02 12.35 4.84
CA LYS A 73 -0.68 12.33 6.13
C LYS A 73 -1.70 11.18 6.22
N LEU A 74 -2.35 10.84 5.11
CA LEU A 74 -3.42 9.83 5.07
C LEU A 74 -2.89 8.40 4.88
N ILE A 75 -1.76 8.25 4.20
CA ILE A 75 -1.19 6.96 3.85
C ILE A 75 0.08 6.76 4.67
N PRO A 76 0.12 5.76 5.56
CA PRO A 76 1.30 5.53 6.36
C PRO A 76 2.48 5.17 5.47
N ALA A 77 3.68 5.53 5.90
CA ALA A 77 4.93 5.06 5.31
C ALA A 77 4.96 3.52 5.31
N PRO A 78 5.68 2.87 4.38
CA PRO A 78 5.95 1.44 4.48
C PRO A 78 6.56 1.16 5.85
N GLY A 79 5.91 0.28 6.62
CA GLY A 79 6.50 -0.21 7.86
C GLY A 79 7.82 -0.89 7.56
N ARG A 80 8.81 -0.77 8.45
CA ARG A 80 10.06 -1.50 8.32
C ARG A 80 9.73 -2.99 8.20
N THR A 81 10.23 -3.63 7.14
CA THR A 81 10.24 -5.08 7.04
C THR A 81 10.96 -5.61 8.27
N TYR A 82 10.35 -6.60 8.93
CA TYR A 82 10.96 -7.22 10.10
C TYR A 82 12.31 -7.83 9.70
N GLU A 83 13.40 -7.28 10.23
CA GLU A 83 14.70 -7.92 10.18
C GLU A 83 14.86 -8.81 11.40
N PRO A 84 15.29 -10.08 11.24
CA PRO A 84 15.59 -10.93 12.37
C PRO A 84 16.66 -10.25 13.25
N PRO A 85 16.60 -10.40 14.58
CA PRO A 85 17.60 -9.81 15.47
C PRO A 85 19.00 -10.29 15.08
N SER A 86 19.96 -9.37 15.04
CA SER A 86 21.36 -9.70 14.80
C SER A 86 21.92 -10.58 15.92
N ASP A 87 23.03 -11.28 15.68
CA ASP A 87 23.59 -12.21 16.68
C ASP A 87 23.97 -11.52 18.00
N LEU A 88 24.42 -10.26 17.94
CA LEU A 88 24.70 -9.45 19.12
C LEU A 88 23.43 -9.12 19.91
N GLU A 89 22.34 -8.78 19.22
CA GLU A 89 21.07 -8.49 19.87
C GLU A 89 20.43 -9.76 20.47
N ARG A 90 20.57 -10.90 19.79
CA ARG A 90 20.15 -12.20 20.34
C ARG A 90 20.92 -12.54 21.61
N TYR A 91 22.25 -12.37 21.61
CA TYR A 91 23.07 -12.56 22.80
C TYR A 91 22.56 -11.72 23.98
N PHE A 92 22.26 -10.44 23.76
CA PHE A 92 21.71 -9.57 24.81
C PHE A 92 20.31 -10.00 25.27
N TYR A 93 19.42 -10.36 24.36
CA TYR A 93 18.07 -10.79 24.74
C TYR A 93 18.09 -12.12 25.49
N ASP A 94 18.84 -13.10 25.02
CA ASP A 94 18.94 -14.41 25.66
C ASP A 94 19.65 -14.34 27.03
N ALA A 95 20.59 -13.41 27.20
CA ALA A 95 21.26 -13.19 28.48
C ALA A 95 20.34 -12.59 29.56
N ILE A 96 19.34 -11.78 29.16
CA ILE A 96 18.38 -11.18 30.09
C ILE A 96 17.21 -12.15 30.33
N TRP A 97 16.70 -12.77 29.26
CA TRP A 97 15.61 -13.74 29.30
C TRP A 97 15.63 -14.61 28.02
N PRO A 98 15.93 -15.91 28.12
CA PRO A 98 15.94 -16.81 26.97
C PRO A 98 14.62 -16.78 26.18
N GLY A 99 14.67 -16.39 24.92
CA GLY A 99 13.49 -16.26 24.05
C GLY A 99 12.71 -14.94 24.15
N TYR A 100 13.22 -13.92 24.85
CA TYR A 100 12.62 -12.58 24.86
C TYR A 100 12.75 -11.88 23.50
N VAL A 101 11.62 -11.41 22.96
CA VAL A 101 11.58 -10.54 21.77
C VAL A 101 10.88 -9.24 22.18
N PRO A 102 11.54 -8.06 22.02
CA PRO A 102 10.91 -6.79 22.36
C PRO A 102 9.60 -6.56 21.60
N ALA A 103 8.62 -5.93 22.23
CA ALA A 103 7.32 -5.63 21.60
C ALA A 103 7.46 -4.75 20.33
N SER A 104 8.47 -3.89 20.28
CA SER A 104 8.83 -3.10 19.09
C SER A 104 9.31 -3.95 17.91
N ARG A 105 9.66 -5.22 18.17
CA ARG A 105 10.09 -6.22 17.19
C ARG A 105 9.04 -7.28 16.93
N CYS A 106 7.91 -7.29 17.66
CA CYS A 106 6.83 -8.22 17.35
C CYS A 106 6.18 -7.81 16.01
N PRO A 107 5.99 -8.76 15.06
CA PRO A 107 5.29 -8.45 13.82
C PRO A 107 3.87 -7.96 14.15
N PRO A 108 3.35 -6.96 13.43
CA PRO A 108 1.95 -6.60 13.55
C PRO A 108 1.10 -7.84 13.27
N ARG A 109 0.22 -8.16 14.23
CA ARG A 109 -0.61 -9.38 14.22
C ARG A 109 -1.22 -9.56 12.82
N ALA A 110 -0.84 -10.65 12.14
CA ALA A 110 -1.47 -10.99 10.87
C ALA A 110 -2.98 -11.08 11.09
N PRO A 111 -3.83 -10.57 10.17
CA PRO A 111 -5.25 -10.83 10.26
C PRO A 111 -5.44 -12.34 10.31
N LEU A 112 -6.18 -12.83 11.30
CA LEU A 112 -6.56 -14.24 11.42
C LEU A 112 -7.10 -14.70 10.07
N THR A 113 -6.29 -15.43 9.29
CA THR A 113 -6.77 -16.21 8.16
C THR A 113 -7.71 -17.23 8.77
N ARG A 114 -9.02 -16.97 8.68
CA ARG A 114 -10.06 -17.95 8.96
C ARG A 114 -9.82 -19.11 7.99
N THR A 115 -9.13 -20.15 8.47
CA THR A 115 -9.12 -21.45 7.81
C THR A 115 -10.56 -21.92 7.73
N PRO A 116 -11.13 -22.20 6.54
CA PRO A 116 -12.47 -22.77 6.48
C PRO A 116 -12.44 -24.16 7.14
N PRO A 117 -13.49 -24.56 7.88
CA PRO A 117 -13.55 -25.88 8.47
C PRO A 117 -13.62 -26.93 7.37
N SER A 118 -12.65 -27.84 7.35
CA SER A 118 -12.72 -29.07 6.58
C SER A 118 -13.85 -29.93 7.15
N HIS A 119 -14.99 -29.98 6.44
CA HIS A 119 -16.01 -30.99 6.70
C HIS A 119 -15.47 -32.33 6.20
N THR A 120 -15.43 -33.32 7.11
CA THR A 120 -15.32 -34.74 6.79
C THR A 120 -16.70 -35.36 6.97
#